data_AF-A0A658NMM3-F1
#
_entry.id   AF-A0A658NMM3-F1
#
_cell.length_a   1.000
_cell.length_b   1.000
_cell.length_c   1.000
_cell.angle_alpha   90.00
_cell.angle_beta   90.00
_cell.angle_gamma   90.00
#
_symmetry.space_group_name_H-M   'P 1'
#
loop_
_entity.id
_entity.type
_entity.pdbx_description
1 polymer ?
#
loop_
_entity_poly.entity_id
_entity_poly.type
_entity_poly.pdbx_seq_one_letter_code
_entity_poly.pdbx_strand_id
1 'polypeptide(L)' 'MIATASGSGKASVASGHPQVTEAACDILRAGGNAFDAAVAAGFAAAVAEPALTSLGGGGFLLARTAQ' A
#
# COMPACT_ATOMS: atom_id res chain seq x y z
N MET A 1 -9.96 7.39 -5.74
CA MET A 1 -8.73 6.73 -6.25
C MET A 1 -7.63 7.76 -6.28
N ILE A 2 -6.59 7.57 -5.48
CA ILE A 2 -5.42 8.45 -5.38
C ILE A 2 -4.23 7.67 -5.93
N ALA A 3 -3.37 8.29 -6.75
CA ALA A 3 -2.16 7.67 -7.28
C ALA A 3 -0.96 8.60 -7.11
N THR A 4 0.12 8.13 -6.48
CA THR A 4 1.34 8.92 -6.27
C THR A 4 2.60 8.11 -6.63
N ALA A 5 3.58 8.77 -7.23
CA ALA A 5 4.88 8.19 -7.52
C ALA A 5 5.82 8.34 -6.30
N SER A 6 6.63 7.31 -6.01
CA SER A 6 7.78 7.43 -5.12
C SER A 6 8.77 8.45 -5.69
N GLY A 7 9.44 9.23 -4.84
CA GLY A 7 10.28 10.37 -5.22
C GLY A 7 11.42 10.08 -6.20
N SER A 8 11.71 8.81 -6.51
CA SER A 8 12.68 8.40 -7.53
C SER A 8 12.06 7.97 -8.88
N GLY A 9 10.74 8.08 -9.08
CA GLY A 9 10.04 7.66 -10.30
C GLY A 9 10.00 6.15 -10.57
N LYS A 10 10.43 5.31 -9.62
CA LYS A 10 10.56 3.84 -9.79
C LYS A 10 9.35 3.02 -9.34
N ALA A 11 8.42 3.62 -8.60
CA ALA A 11 7.27 2.94 -8.03
C ALA A 11 6.07 3.89 -7.95
N SER A 12 4.86 3.33 -8.10
CA SER A 12 3.60 4.03 -7.93
C SER A 12 2.69 3.24 -6.98
N VAL A 13 1.87 3.95 -6.22
CA VAL A 13 0.87 3.39 -5.31
C VAL A 13 -0.49 3.95 -5.68
N ALA A 14 -1.54 3.13 -5.64
CA ALA A 14 -2.91 3.60 -5.75
C ALA A 14 -3.82 2.99 -4.66
N SER A 15 -4.62 3.84 -4.00
CA SER A 15 -5.58 3.40 -2.96
C SER A 15 -6.87 4.25 -2.93
N GLY A 16 -7.81 3.84 -2.08
CA GLY A 16 -9.06 4.56 -1.80
C GLY A 16 -8.87 5.79 -0.93
N HIS A 17 -8.03 5.68 0.11
CA HIS A 17 -7.80 6.72 1.11
C HIS A 17 -6.37 7.31 1.08
N PRO A 18 -6.18 8.64 1.27
CA PRO A 18 -4.87 9.29 1.19
C PRO A 18 -3.82 8.71 2.15
N GLN A 19 -4.19 8.46 3.41
CA GLN A 19 -3.29 7.91 4.43
C GLN A 19 -2.79 6.49 4.09
N VAL A 20 -3.59 5.73 3.33
CA VAL A 20 -3.18 4.39 2.86
C VAL A 20 -2.10 4.51 1.78
N THR A 21 -2.28 5.47 0.85
CA THR A 21 -1.26 5.78 -0.16
C THR A 21 0.02 6.28 0.51
N GLU A 22 -0.09 7.18 1.48
CA GLU A 22 1.05 7.75 2.20
C GLU A 22 1.87 6.69 2.94
N ALA A 23 1.22 5.81 3.70
CA ALA A 23 1.90 4.73 4.43
C ALA A 23 2.68 3.79 3.50
N ALA A 24 2.10 3.42 2.36
CA ALA A 24 2.78 2.60 1.36
C ALA A 24 3.94 3.35 0.69
N CYS A 25 3.76 4.64 0.37
CA CYS A 25 4.82 5.47 -0.17
C CYS A 25 5.98 5.65 0.82
N ASP A 26 5.72 5.74 2.13
CA ASP A 26 6.74 5.85 3.15
C ASP A 26 7.61 4.59 3.22
N ILE A 27 7.01 3.41 3.10
CA ILE A 27 7.78 2.16 3.01
C ILE A 27 8.63 2.09 1.74
N LEU A 28 8.08 2.51 0.58
CA LEU A 28 8.87 2.59 -0.65
C LEU A 28 10.03 3.59 -0.54
N ARG A 29 9.82 4.73 0.13
CA ARG A 29 10.87 5.74 0.39
C ARG A 29 11.92 5.22 1.37
N ALA A 30 11.52 4.38 2.33
CA ALA A 30 12.42 3.71 3.25
C ALA A 30 13.23 2.57 2.61
N GLY A 31 13.07 2.32 1.30
CA GLY A 31 13.79 1.29 0.57
C GLY A 31 13.11 -0.09 0.58
N GLY A 32 11.87 -0.17 1.08
CA GLY A 32 11.05 -1.37 0.99
C GLY A 32 10.64 -1.70 -0.44
N ASN A 33 10.31 -2.96 -0.68
CA ASN A 33 9.83 -3.43 -1.97
C ASN A 33 8.30 -3.25 -2.11
N ALA A 34 7.73 -3.67 -3.25
CA ALA A 34 6.30 -3.56 -3.52
C ALA A 34 5.41 -4.39 -2.55
N PHE A 35 5.92 -5.51 -2.04
CA PHE A 35 5.23 -6.33 -1.05
C PHE A 35 5.20 -5.66 0.32
N ASP A 36 6.32 -5.10 0.77
CA ASP A 36 6.39 -4.35 2.04
C ASP A 36 5.41 -3.17 2.02
N ALA A 37 5.36 -2.45 0.89
CA ALA A 37 4.44 -1.34 0.68
C ALA A 37 2.96 -1.80 0.70
N ALA A 38 2.65 -2.95 0.10
CA ALA A 38 1.31 -3.52 0.13
C ALA A 38 0.88 -3.93 1.55
N VAL A 39 1.80 -4.47 2.35
CA VAL A 39 1.54 -4.81 3.76
C VAL A 39 1.25 -3.55 4.59
N ALA A 40 2.05 -2.48 4.43
CA ALA A 40 1.79 -1.22 5.09
C ALA A 40 0.46 -0.58 4.66
N ALA A 41 0.12 -0.66 3.37
CA ALA A 41 -1.19 -0.25 2.87
C ALA A 41 -2.32 -1.01 3.57
N GLY A 42 -2.20 -2.34 3.71
CA GLY A 42 -3.20 -3.17 4.37
C GLY A 42 -3.44 -2.78 5.84
N PHE A 43 -2.37 -2.58 6.61
CA PHE A 43 -2.46 -2.12 8.00
C PHE A 43 -3.04 -0.71 8.10
N ALA A 44 -2.60 0.22 7.25
CA ALA A 44 -3.14 1.58 7.22
C ALA A 44 -4.63 1.59 6.85
N ALA A 45 -5.03 0.75 5.89
CA ALA A 45 -6.41 0.65 5.45
C ALA A 45 -7.32 0.10 6.55
N ALA A 46 -6.87 -0.86 7.36
CA ALA A 46 -7.64 -1.36 8.50
C ALA A 46 -8.02 -0.26 9.52
N VAL A 47 -7.27 0.85 9.55
CA VAL A 47 -7.54 2.02 10.40
C VAL A 47 -8.28 3.13 9.64
N ALA A 48 -7.85 3.44 8.42
CA ALA A 48 -8.36 4.56 7.63
C ALA A 48 -9.66 4.24 6.88
N GLU A 49 -9.91 2.97 6.59
CA GLU A 49 -11.08 2.44 5.86
C GLU A 49 -11.75 1.28 6.63
N PRO A 50 -12.13 1.43 7.92
CA PRO A 50 -12.55 0.31 8.78
C PRO A 50 -13.86 -0.36 8.33
N ALA A 51 -14.65 0.30 7.49
CA ALA A 51 -15.85 -0.30 6.88
C ALA A 51 -15.52 -1.24 5.70
N LEU A 52 -14.31 -1.17 5.16
CA LEU A 52 -13.87 -1.93 3.97
C LEU A 52 -12.86 -3.04 4.33
N THR A 53 -12.14 -2.88 5.43
CA THR A 53 -11.03 -3.76 5.82
C THR A 53 -10.88 -3.82 7.34
N SER A 54 -10.37 -4.96 7.83
CA SER A 54 -10.08 -5.17 9.25
C SER A 54 -8.99 -6.23 9.44
N LEU A 55 -8.35 -6.23 10.60
CA LEU A 55 -7.30 -7.21 10.94
C LEU A 55 -7.83 -8.64 11.15
N GLY A 56 -9.10 -8.78 11.53
CA GLY A 56 -9.76 -10.08 11.71
C GLY A 56 -10.36 -10.65 10.41
N GLY A 57 -10.26 -9.91 9.30
CA GLY A 57 -10.74 -10.34 7.99
C GLY A 57 -9.70 -11.11 7.18
N GLY A 58 -9.78 -10.97 5.85
CA GLY A 58 -8.83 -11.56 4.92
C GLY A 58 -8.78 -10.79 3.60
N GLY A 59 -8.01 -11.29 2.64
CA GLY A 59 -7.88 -10.66 1.33
C GLY A 59 -7.06 -11.51 0.37
N PHE A 60 -6.91 -11.00 -0.85
CA PHE A 60 -6.12 -11.66 -1.89
C PHE A 60 -5.03 -10.71 -2.38
N LEU A 61 -3.83 -11.25 -2.58
CA LEU A 61 -2.73 -10.55 -3.24
C LEU A 61 -2.46 -11.24 -4.58
N LEU A 62 -2.63 -10.50 -5.67
CA LEU A 62 -2.10 -10.90 -6.96
C LEU A 62 -0.77 -10.17 -7.17
N ALA A 63 0.32 -10.93 -7.30
CA ALA A 63 1.65 -10.36 -7.45
C ALA A 63 2.42 -11.03 -8.60
N ARG A 64 3.25 -10.22 -9.26
CA ARG A 64 4.23 -10.67 -10.24
C ARG A 64 5.61 -10.29 -9.76
N THR A 65 6.46 -11.29 -9.56
CA THR A 65 7.87 -11.11 -9.23
C THR A 65 8.68 -10.81 -10.50
N ALA A 66 9.92 -10.35 -10.34
CA ALA A 66 10.81 -10.11 -11.49
C ALA A 66 11.30 -11.39 -12.17
N GLN A 67 11.06 -12.56 -11.56
CA GLN A 67 11.41 -13.88 -12.07
C GLN A 67 10.32 -14.46 -12.96
#